data_AF-A0A4Y2NEI5-F1
#
_entry.id   AF-A0A4Y2NEI5-F1
#
_cell.length_a   1.000
_cell.length_b   1.000
_cell.length_c   1.000
_cell.angle_alpha   90.00
_cell.angle_beta   90.00
_cell.angle_gamma   90.00
#
_symmetry.space_group_name_H-M   'P 1'
#
loop_
_entity.id
_entity.type
_entity.pdbx_description
1 polymer ?
#
loop_
_entity_poly.entity_id
_entity_poly.type
_entity_poly.pdbx_seq_one_letter_code
_entity_poly.pdbx_strand_id
1 'polypeptide(L)'
;MISWNGYKTPVSFSLTLNPTYVTYTGSASLLDLSICSASISHAVDCYVSESNFESDHYPVIITWSILDHTPKKNKVNRLEPDYE
;
A
#
# COMPACT_ATOMS: atom_id res chain seq x y z
N MET A 1 -6.96 11.74 5.87
CA MET A 1 -6.56 12.45 4.63
C MET A 1 -5.25 13.16 4.89
N ILE A 2 -4.28 12.99 4.01
CA ILE A 2 -3.02 13.76 4.08
C ILE A 2 -3.13 14.88 3.06
N SER A 3 -2.66 16.08 3.41
CA SER A 3 -2.61 17.24 2.52
C SER A 3 -1.19 17.42 2.02
N TRP A 4 -0.99 17.42 0.71
CA TRP A 4 0.30 17.71 0.09
C TRP A 4 0.08 18.78 -0.99
N ASN A 5 0.78 19.92 -0.88
CA ASN A 5 0.63 21.05 -1.80
C ASN A 5 -0.83 21.50 -2.03
N GLY A 6 -1.67 21.45 -0.99
CA GLY A 6 -3.09 21.82 -1.07
C GLY A 6 -4.01 20.75 -1.66
N TYR A 7 -3.45 19.65 -2.19
CA TYR A 7 -4.23 18.50 -2.63
C TYR A 7 -4.54 17.58 -1.46
N LYS A 8 -5.82 17.24 -1.34
CA LYS A 8 -6.38 16.37 -0.31
C LYS A 8 -6.51 14.96 -0.87
N THR A 9 -5.64 14.04 -0.44
CA THR A 9 -5.73 12.64 -0.85
C THR A 9 -6.32 11.77 0.26
N PRO A 10 -7.32 10.93 -0.05
CA PRO A 10 -7.71 9.84 0.84
C PRO A 10 -6.52 8.88 1.00
N VAL A 11 -6.20 8.55 2.24
CA VAL A 11 -5.11 7.62 2.57
C VAL A 11 -5.72 6.41 3.28
N SER A 12 -5.16 5.25 3.03
CA SER A 12 -5.43 4.05 3.80
C SER A 12 -4.24 3.81 4.74
N PHE A 13 -4.55 3.43 5.97
CA PHE A 13 -3.56 3.09 6.99
C PHE A 13 -3.55 1.58 7.13
N SER A 14 -2.38 0.96 7.00
CA SER A 14 -2.20 -0.43 7.41
C SER A 14 -1.38 -0.42 8.70
N LEU A 15 -2.00 -0.89 9.78
CA LEU A 15 -1.30 -1.14 11.04
C LEU A 15 -0.89 -2.61 11.04
N THR A 16 0.40 -2.87 11.06
CA THR A 16 0.89 -4.21 11.35
C THR A 16 0.73 -4.45 12.85
N LEU A 17 0.15 -5.58 13.25
CA LEU A 17 -0.03 -5.92 14.67
C LEU A 17 1.24 -6.48 15.33
N ASN A 18 2.25 -6.80 14.52
CA ASN A 18 3.54 -7.30 14.99
C ASN A 18 4.44 -6.11 15.41
N PRO A 19 5.14 -6.19 16.55
CA PRO A 19 6.08 -5.16 16.97
C PRO A 19 7.11 -4.85 15.89
N THR A 20 7.32 -3.57 15.62
CA THR A 20 8.34 -3.10 14.66
C THR A 20 9.63 -2.69 15.36
N TYR A 21 9.58 -2.58 16.69
CA TYR A 21 10.71 -2.24 17.54
C TYR A 21 10.71 -3.11 18.79
N VAL A 22 11.87 -3.64 19.14
CA VAL A 22 12.10 -4.37 20.40
C VAL A 22 13.39 -3.86 21.02
N THR A 23 13.30 -3.27 22.22
CA THR A 23 14.48 -2.84 22.95
C THR A 23 15.37 -4.03 23.29
N TYR A 24 16.66 -3.78 23.57
CA TYR A 24 17.57 -4.81 24.10
C TYR A 24 17.08 -5.45 25.41
N THR A 25 16.19 -4.76 26.15
CA THR A 25 15.54 -5.27 27.38
C THR A 25 14.28 -6.10 27.11
N GLY A 26 13.90 -6.29 25.84
CA GLY A 26 12.74 -7.08 25.42
C GLY A 26 11.41 -6.32 25.42
N SER A 27 11.41 -4.99 25.54
CA SER A 27 10.18 -4.19 25.46
C SER A 27 9.80 -3.94 24.00
N ALA A 28 8.58 -4.32 23.62
CA ALA A 28 8.11 -4.27 22.25
C ALA A 28 7.19 -3.06 21.98
N SER A 29 7.28 -2.46 20.79
CA SER A 29 6.45 -1.30 20.41
C SER A 29 6.17 -1.27 18.89
N LEU A 30 5.10 -0.55 18.53
CA LEU A 30 4.70 -0.26 17.15
C LEU A 30 5.07 1.19 16.84
N LEU A 31 6.27 1.41 16.29
CA LEU A 31 6.79 2.76 16.04
C LEU A 31 6.78 3.13 14.55
N ASP A 32 6.76 2.12 13.68
CA ASP A 32 6.80 2.31 12.23
C ASP A 32 5.39 2.36 11.64
N LEU A 33 5.19 3.26 10.68
CA LEU A 33 3.89 3.51 10.04
C LEU A 33 4.02 3.45 8.52
N SER A 34 3.20 2.61 7.89
CA SER A 34 3.05 2.54 6.43
C SER A 34 1.75 3.20 5.98
N ILE A 35 1.86 4.11 5.01
CA ILE A 35 0.72 4.84 4.43
C ILE A 35 0.70 4.67 2.92
N CYS A 36 -0.50 4.48 2.36
CA CYS A 36 -0.70 4.46 0.92
C CYS A 36 -1.95 5.27 0.54
N SER A 37 -2.04 5.66 -0.74
CA SER A 37 -3.28 6.24 -1.26
C SER A 37 -4.41 5.21 -1.18
N ALA A 38 -5.61 5.63 -0.78
CA ALA A 38 -6.76 4.73 -0.71
C ALA A 38 -7.09 4.09 -2.08
N SER A 39 -6.70 4.75 -3.18
CA SER A 39 -6.89 4.23 -4.53
C SER A 39 -6.09 2.96 -4.84
N ILE A 40 -5.02 2.69 -4.08
CA ILE A 40 -4.10 1.56 -4.30
C ILE A 40 -4.08 0.59 -3.11
N SER A 41 -4.81 0.87 -2.04
CA SER A 41 -4.75 0.07 -0.80
C SER A 41 -5.21 -1.37 -0.97
N HIS A 42 -5.98 -1.65 -2.02
CA HIS A 42 -6.45 -2.99 -2.36
C HIS A 42 -5.40 -3.83 -3.13
N ALA A 43 -4.34 -3.19 -3.63
CA ALA A 43 -3.29 -3.80 -4.44
C ALA A 43 -1.95 -3.89 -3.71
N VAL A 44 -1.92 -3.54 -2.42
CA VAL A 44 -0.73 -3.60 -1.57
C VAL A 44 -1.01 -4.45 -0.35
N ASP A 45 -0.03 -5.23 0.04
CA ASP A 45 0.02 -5.95 1.32
C ASP A 45 1.18 -5.41 2.17
N CYS A 46 1.04 -5.47 3.48
CA CYS A 46 1.96 -4.88 4.45
C CYS A 46 2.12 -5.81 5.67
N TYR A 47 3.35 -6.23 5.93
CA TYR A 47 3.67 -7.11 7.06
C TYR A 47 5.04 -6.75 7.67
N VAL A 48 5.30 -7.23 8.89
CA VAL A 48 6.59 -7.08 9.56
C VAL A 48 7.40 -8.34 9.34
N SER A 49 8.65 -8.20 8.91
CA SER A 49 9.59 -9.31 8.78
C SER A 49 9.85 -9.96 10.15
N GLU A 50 10.03 -11.28 10.19
CA GLU A 50 10.49 -11.99 11.39
C GLU A 50 12.00 -11.87 11.62
N SER A 51 12.75 -11.44 10.61
CA SER A 51 14.19 -11.15 10.70
C SER A 51 14.41 -9.65 10.88
N ASN A 52 15.22 -9.28 11.88
CA ASN A 52 15.62 -7.90 12.18
C ASN A 52 17.06 -7.56 11.75
N PHE A 53 17.82 -8.51 11.18
CA PHE A 53 19.20 -8.30 10.75
C PHE A 53 20.11 -7.69 11.84
N GLU A 54 19.96 -8.15 13.10
CA GLU A 54 20.69 -7.64 14.27
C GLU A 54 20.33 -6.20 14.69
N SER A 55 19.30 -5.60 14.08
CA SER A 55 18.71 -4.33 14.54
C SER A 55 17.70 -4.56 15.65
N ASP A 56 17.50 -3.53 16.47
CA ASP A 56 16.36 -3.41 17.38
C ASP A 56 15.03 -3.13 16.64
N HIS A 57 15.08 -2.78 15.36
CA HIS A 57 13.92 -2.63 14.49
C HIS A 57 13.70 -3.85 13.57
N TYR A 58 12.45 -4.26 13.46
CA TYR A 58 12.00 -5.22 12.46
C TYR A 58 11.49 -4.46 11.22
N PRO A 59 11.99 -4.76 10.02
CA PRO A 59 11.59 -4.03 8.83
C PRO A 59 10.13 -4.31 8.47
N VAL A 60 9.40 -3.25 8.14
CA VAL A 60 8.06 -3.32 7.55
C VAL A 60 8.21 -3.52 6.05
N ILE A 61 7.66 -4.62 5.53
CA ILE A 61 7.70 -4.98 4.13
C ILE A 61 6.35 -4.64 3.49
N ILE A 62 6.40 -3.90 2.38
CA ILE A 62 5.24 -3.59 1.56
C ILE A 62 5.42 -4.31 0.23
N THR A 63 4.47 -5.16 -0.12
CA THR A 63 4.45 -5.84 -1.42
C THR A 63 3.29 -5.34 -2.25
N TRP A 64 3.56 -5.08 -3.52
CA TRP A 64 2.52 -4.73 -4.50
C TRP A 64 2.10 -6.00 -5.24
N SER A 65 0.83 -6.37 -5.16
CA SER A 65 0.28 -7.39 -6.05
C SER A 65 0.21 -6.77 -7.44
N ILE A 66 0.99 -7.29 -8.41
CA ILE A 66 0.94 -6.79 -9.79
C ILE A 66 -0.52 -6.68 -10.17
N LEU A 67 -0.97 -5.44 -10.42
CA LEU A 67 -2.33 -5.20 -10.87
C LEU A 67 -2.39 -5.96 -12.19
N ASP A 68 -3.23 -7.00 -12.27
CA ASP A 68 -3.53 -7.65 -13.53
C ASP A 68 -4.14 -6.56 -14.41
N HIS A 69 -3.29 -5.84 -15.12
CA HIS A 69 -3.64 -4.80 -16.06
C HIS A 69 -4.20 -5.52 -17.29
N THR A 70 -5.35 -6.19 -17.16
CA THR A 70 -6.24 -6.26 -18.30
C THR A 70 -6.74 -4.84 -18.49
N PRO A 71 -6.31 -4.14 -19.55
CA PRO A 71 -6.92 -2.86 -19.86
C PRO A 71 -8.40 -3.17 -20.01
N LYS A 72 -9.26 -2.51 -19.22
CA LYS A 72 -10.68 -2.48 -19.55
C LYS A 72 -10.71 -1.99 -21.00
N LYS A 73 -11.03 -2.88 -21.94
CA LYS A 73 -11.36 -2.48 -23.30
C LYS A 73 -12.52 -1.52 -23.13
N ASN A 74 -12.22 -0.23 -23.15
CA ASN A 74 -13.24 0.77 -23.40
C ASN A 74 -13.84 0.30 -24.72
N LYS A 75 -15.08 -0.17 -24.69
CA LYS A 75 -15.83 -0.34 -25.93
C LYS A 75 -15.93 1.06 -26.50
N VAL A 76 -15.02 1.40 -27.40
CA VAL A 76 -15.26 2.46 -28.35
C VAL A 76 -16.48 1.96 -29.11
N ASN A 77 -17.64 2.53 -28.80
CA ASN A 77 -18.79 2.43 -29.69
C ASN A 77 -18.35 3.14 -30.98
N ARG A 78 -17.68 2.40 -31.85
CA ARG A 78 -17.45 2.81 -33.22
C ARG A 78 -18.84 2.84 -33.84
N LEU A 79 -19.39 4.04 -33.98
CA LEU A 79 -20.52 4.27 -34.85
C LEU A 79 -20.00 3.93 -36.25
N GLU A 80 -20.31 2.73 -36.72
CA GLU A 80 -20.19 2.41 -38.15
C GLU A 80 -21.11 3.39 -38.89
N PRO A 81 -20.66 4.09 -39.95
CA PRO A 81 -21.55 4.90 -40.75
C PRO A 81 -22.43 3.98 -41.59
N ASP A 82 -23.75 4.16 -41.52
CA ASP A 82 -24.69 3.56 -42.46
C ASP A 82 -24.41 4.12 -43.86
N TYR A 83 -24.01 3.26 -44.79
CA TYR A 83 -24.04 3.57 -46.21
C TYR A 83 -25.31 2.93 -46.79
N GLU A 84 -26.26 3.77 -47.23
CA GLU A 84 -27.26 3.36 -48.24
C GLU A 84 -26.60 3.15 -49.60
#